data_AF-A0A5Q0SGD7-F1
#
_entry.id   AF-A0A5Q0SGD7-F1
#
_cell.length_a   1.000
_cell.length_b   1.000
_cell.length_c   1.000
_cell.angle_alpha   90.00
_cell.angle_beta   90.00
_cell.angle_gamma   90.00
#
_symmetry.space_group_name_H-M   'P 1'
#
loop_
_entity.id
_entity.type
_entity.pdbx_description
1 polymer ?
#
loop_
_entity_poly.entity_id
_entity_poly.type
_entity_poly.pdbx_seq_one_letter_code
_entity_poly.pdbx_strand_id
1 'polypeptide(L)'
;MSHQDSEILGLQKVRKGVWYIILSQAISIPLTIAILVVIFVSESLLPIIITVLAGLVITIPFLILTYTNMKKGFEDLVSIGRDLRDGVNGIILVVIGTVLVLIDLMFIAPFIFSLLISSTPSISSLASSSVIGGSIIFIIGGIIGLIGYVLLFIAFMKTGEIYRNSNVKNGGLIALIGYILSIIISLIGLIVVLIGFYMIYSGLGSVINTISKSQAIQPNPSLPSTPIGQVGVGKLYSNGIAEVTIYSQYQLGILSATILGANYLTSDITPNQLSLGYNVIKINFKTSFMFVAGNIYVIQLTLSNGQTLNVSVVYQP
;
A
#
# COMPACT_ATOMS: atom_id res chain seq x y z
N MET A 1 -15.49 7.40 -3.79
CA MET A 1 -14.77 6.11 -3.65
C MET A 1 -14.90 5.66 -2.21
N SER A 2 -15.08 4.36 -1.96
CA SER A 2 -15.07 3.88 -0.58
C SER A 2 -13.68 4.05 0.04
N HIS A 3 -13.59 4.19 1.36
CA HIS A 3 -12.31 4.28 2.08
C HIS A 3 -11.35 3.13 1.71
N GLN A 4 -11.91 1.95 1.44
CA GLN A 4 -11.17 0.74 1.09
C GLN A 4 -10.71 0.71 -0.38
N ASP A 5 -11.46 1.32 -1.30
CA ASP A 5 -11.00 1.48 -2.70
C ASP A 5 -9.81 2.42 -2.79
N SER A 6 -9.84 3.52 -2.04
CA SER A 6 -8.71 4.47 -1.94
C SER A 6 -7.49 3.82 -1.30
N GLU A 7 -7.70 2.95 -0.31
CA GLU A 7 -6.64 2.18 0.33
C GLU A 7 -5.96 1.20 -0.64
N ILE A 8 -6.74 0.42 -1.39
CA ILE A 8 -6.22 -0.49 -2.41
C ILE A 8 -5.45 0.29 -3.48
N LEU A 9 -6.00 1.41 -3.95
CA LEU A 9 -5.35 2.26 -4.95
C LEU A 9 -4.00 2.80 -4.45
N GLY A 10 -3.94 3.28 -3.20
CA GLY A 10 -2.71 3.73 -2.57
C GLY A 10 -1.65 2.63 -2.51
N LEU A 11 -2.02 1.45 -2.02
CA LEU A 11 -1.13 0.29 -1.96
C LEU A 11 -0.65 -0.17 -3.34
N GLN A 12 -1.52 -0.15 -4.37
CA GLN A 12 -1.15 -0.49 -5.74
C GLN A 12 -0.11 0.50 -6.31
N LYS A 13 -0.28 1.80 -6.06
CA LYS A 13 0.68 2.83 -6.47
C LYS A 13 2.03 2.65 -5.77
N VAL A 14 2.03 2.43 -4.45
CA VAL A 14 3.28 2.12 -3.70
C VAL A 14 3.95 0.87 -4.29
N ARG A 15 3.21 -0.21 -4.51
CA ARG A 15 3.71 -1.46 -5.09
C ARG A 15 4.31 -1.27 -6.48
N LYS A 16 3.65 -0.49 -7.34
CA LYS A 16 4.15 -0.15 -8.68
C LYS A 16 5.45 0.65 -8.60
N GLY A 17 5.55 1.57 -7.65
CA GLY A 17 6.78 2.28 -7.36
C GLY A 17 7.93 1.37 -6.91
N VAL A 18 7.64 0.43 -6.01
CA VAL A 18 8.61 -0.60 -5.58
C VAL A 18 9.09 -1.45 -6.75
N TRP A 19 8.21 -1.80 -7.70
CA TRP A 19 8.59 -2.54 -8.90
C TRP A 19 9.64 -1.79 -9.74
N TYR A 20 9.50 -0.47 -9.89
CA TYR A 20 10.49 0.35 -10.58
C TYR A 20 11.84 0.38 -9.85
N ILE A 21 11.84 0.35 -8.52
CA ILE A 21 13.08 0.20 -7.75
C ILE A 21 13.72 -1.16 -8.04
N ILE A 22 12.96 -2.25 -7.97
CA ILE A 22 13.47 -3.60 -8.25
C ILE A 22 14.12 -3.65 -9.64
N LEU A 23 13.46 -3.10 -10.65
CA LEU A 23 13.98 -3.06 -12.01
C LEU A 23 15.26 -2.21 -12.12
N SER A 24 15.27 -1.04 -11.47
CA SER A 24 16.46 -0.18 -11.38
C SER A 24 17.64 -0.90 -10.71
N GLN A 25 17.40 -1.62 -9.62
CA GLN A 25 18.44 -2.36 -8.90
C GLN A 25 18.95 -3.57 -9.68
N ALA A 26 18.05 -4.28 -10.37
CA ALA A 26 18.42 -5.39 -11.25
C ALA A 26 19.35 -4.97 -12.39
N ILE A 27 19.25 -3.71 -12.86
CA ILE A 27 20.17 -3.13 -13.84
C ILE A 27 21.44 -2.58 -13.16
N SER A 28 21.31 -1.99 -11.97
CA SER A 28 22.43 -1.36 -11.25
C SER A 28 23.48 -2.37 -10.80
N ILE A 29 23.09 -3.61 -10.45
CA ILE A 29 24.02 -4.67 -10.04
C ILE A 29 25.00 -5.04 -11.18
N PRO A 30 24.56 -5.48 -12.37
CA PRO A 30 25.48 -5.83 -13.46
C PRO A 30 26.29 -4.61 -13.92
N LEU A 31 25.71 -3.41 -13.87
CA LEU A 31 26.46 -2.18 -14.15
C LEU A 31 27.59 -1.95 -13.15
N THR A 32 27.33 -2.13 -11.86
CA THR A 32 28.34 -1.99 -10.80
C THR A 32 29.46 -3.01 -10.99
N ILE A 33 29.12 -4.24 -11.36
CA ILE A 33 30.11 -5.28 -11.71
C ILE A 33 30.92 -4.86 -12.93
N ALA A 34 30.28 -4.36 -13.99
CA ALA A 34 30.96 -3.89 -15.19
C ALA A 34 31.94 -2.75 -14.88
N ILE A 35 31.53 -1.77 -14.07
CA ILE A 35 32.40 -0.69 -13.60
C ILE A 35 33.61 -1.28 -12.85
N LEU A 36 33.39 -2.22 -11.95
CA LEU A 36 34.45 -2.86 -11.19
C LEU A 36 35.44 -3.58 -12.13
N VAL A 37 34.95 -4.35 -13.10
CA VAL A 37 35.79 -5.04 -14.10
C VAL A 37 36.59 -4.04 -14.93
N VAL A 38 35.95 -2.97 -15.39
CA VAL A 38 36.63 -1.91 -16.17
C VAL A 38 37.74 -1.26 -15.35
N ILE A 39 37.53 -1.00 -14.05
CA ILE A 39 38.56 -0.45 -13.17
C ILE A 39 39.79 -1.37 -13.08
N PHE A 40 39.59 -2.69 -13.08
CA PHE A 40 40.71 -3.65 -12.99
C PHE A 40 41.42 -3.91 -14.32
N VAL A 41 40.72 -3.76 -15.44
CA VAL A 41 41.24 -4.12 -16.79
C VAL A 41 41.72 -2.89 -17.56
N SER A 42 41.16 -1.72 -17.32
CA SER A 42 41.47 -0.50 -18.07
C SER A 42 42.44 0.40 -17.34
N GLU A 43 43.47 0.84 -18.04
CA GLU A 43 44.35 1.93 -17.60
C GLU A 43 43.75 3.32 -17.89
N SER A 44 42.62 3.38 -18.60
CA SER A 44 41.95 4.63 -18.98
C SER A 44 40.67 4.85 -18.17
N LEU A 45 40.40 6.11 -17.84
CA LEU A 45 39.15 6.51 -17.18
C LEU A 45 37.96 6.59 -18.14
N LEU A 46 38.21 6.66 -19.46
CA LEU A 46 37.15 6.87 -20.45
C LEU A 46 36.08 5.76 -20.42
N PRO A 47 36.42 4.46 -20.38
CA PRO A 47 35.41 3.40 -20.34
C PRO A 47 34.60 3.40 -19.04
N ILE A 48 35.20 3.80 -17.91
CA ILE A 48 34.52 3.95 -16.61
C ILE A 48 33.44 5.03 -16.74
N ILE A 49 33.81 6.20 -17.26
CA ILE A 49 32.89 7.34 -17.41
C ILE A 49 31.74 6.99 -18.35
N ILE A 50 32.02 6.35 -19.50
CA ILE A 50 30.98 5.91 -20.44
C ILE A 50 30.00 4.97 -19.75
N THR A 51 30.51 4.03 -18.95
CA THR A 51 29.68 3.06 -18.23
C THR A 51 28.82 3.74 -17.16
N VAL A 52 29.38 4.67 -16.38
CA VAL A 52 28.64 5.45 -15.38
C VAL A 52 27.55 6.31 -16.04
N LEU A 53 27.87 7.02 -17.13
CA LEU A 53 26.91 7.85 -17.85
C LEU A 53 25.77 7.02 -18.44
N ALA A 54 26.07 5.87 -19.06
CA ALA A 54 25.06 4.94 -19.54
C ALA A 54 24.15 4.46 -18.41
N GLY A 55 24.72 4.17 -17.24
CA GLY A 55 23.97 3.83 -16.03
C GLY A 55 23.01 4.91 -15.57
N LEU A 56 23.47 6.18 -15.53
CA LEU A 56 22.64 7.31 -15.13
C LEU A 56 21.45 7.52 -16.08
N VAL A 57 21.69 7.45 -17.40
CA VAL A 57 20.64 7.57 -18.41
C VAL A 57 19.54 6.51 -18.22
N ILE A 58 19.91 5.29 -17.83
CA ILE A 58 18.95 4.21 -17.61
C ILE A 58 18.25 4.33 -16.25
N THR A 59 18.96 4.73 -15.19
CA THR A 59 18.43 4.74 -13.81
C THR A 59 17.53 5.94 -13.51
N ILE A 60 17.80 7.11 -14.10
CA ILE A 60 17.01 8.34 -13.86
C ILE A 60 15.51 8.16 -14.20
N PRO A 61 15.11 7.60 -15.36
CA PRO A 61 13.71 7.35 -15.67
C PRO A 61 13.01 6.48 -14.62
N PHE A 62 13.67 5.42 -14.14
CA PHE A 62 13.10 4.56 -13.10
C PHE A 62 12.98 5.27 -11.76
N LEU A 63 13.91 6.16 -11.43
CA LEU A 63 13.85 6.98 -10.21
C LEU A 63 12.67 7.95 -10.25
N ILE A 64 12.40 8.58 -11.39
CA ILE A 64 11.23 9.45 -11.60
C ILE A 64 9.92 8.65 -11.47
N LEU A 65 9.86 7.47 -12.11
CA LEU A 65 8.69 6.59 -12.01
C LEU A 65 8.47 6.08 -10.58
N THR A 66 9.55 5.74 -9.87
CA THR A 66 9.51 5.36 -8.45
C THR A 66 8.92 6.50 -7.61
N TYR A 67 9.50 7.70 -7.72
CA TYR A 67 9.05 8.89 -6.98
C TYR A 67 7.56 9.16 -7.20
N THR A 68 7.16 9.26 -8.47
CA THR A 68 5.78 9.65 -8.82
C THR A 68 4.74 8.64 -8.33
N ASN A 69 5.04 7.34 -8.38
CA ASN A 69 4.10 6.31 -7.94
C ASN A 69 4.11 6.12 -6.42
N MET A 70 5.28 6.08 -5.78
CA MET A 70 5.35 5.89 -4.34
C MET A 70 4.86 7.11 -3.56
N LYS A 71 5.20 8.33 -3.99
CA LYS A 71 4.73 9.56 -3.33
C LYS A 71 3.22 9.63 -3.34
N LYS A 72 2.61 9.50 -4.53
CA LYS A 72 1.14 9.49 -4.67
C LYS A 72 0.51 8.34 -3.88
N GLY A 73 1.13 7.16 -3.89
CA GLY A 73 0.64 6.01 -3.13
C GLY A 73 0.62 6.26 -1.62
N PHE A 74 1.71 6.79 -1.04
CA PHE A 74 1.73 7.14 0.37
C PHE A 74 0.84 8.33 0.71
N GLU A 75 0.74 9.34 -0.16
CA GLU A 75 -0.20 10.47 0.00
C GLU A 75 -1.65 9.98 0.08
N ASP A 76 -2.04 9.04 -0.80
CA ASP A 76 -3.37 8.43 -0.76
C ASP A 76 -3.59 7.69 0.57
N LEU A 77 -2.61 6.91 1.05
CA LEU A 77 -2.71 6.18 2.31
C LEU A 77 -2.75 7.11 3.54
N VAL A 78 -2.02 8.23 3.50
CA VAL A 78 -2.08 9.24 4.56
C VAL A 78 -3.43 9.97 4.55
N SER A 79 -3.98 10.25 3.36
CA SER A 79 -5.29 10.92 3.23
C SER A 79 -6.45 10.15 3.84
N ILE A 80 -6.34 8.82 3.92
CA ILE A 80 -7.33 7.94 4.57
C ILE A 80 -7.03 7.68 6.06
N GLY A 81 -6.04 8.36 6.63
CA GLY A 81 -5.71 8.29 8.05
C GLY A 81 -4.68 7.23 8.46
N ARG A 82 -3.92 6.65 7.51
CA ARG A 82 -2.79 5.76 7.87
C ARG A 82 -1.58 6.58 8.31
N ASP A 83 -0.91 6.17 9.38
CA ASP A 83 0.34 6.79 9.86
C ASP A 83 1.53 6.41 8.97
N LEU A 84 1.55 6.93 7.75
CA LEU A 84 2.58 6.68 6.73
C LEU A 84 3.21 7.97 6.18
N ARG A 85 3.13 9.05 6.96
CA ARG A 85 3.69 10.36 6.55
C ARG A 85 5.21 10.32 6.36
N ASP A 86 5.88 9.45 7.09
CA ASP A 86 7.32 9.19 6.95
C ASP A 86 7.68 8.68 5.54
N GLY A 87 6.78 7.96 4.87
CA GLY A 87 7.01 7.47 3.51
C GLY A 87 7.03 8.60 2.48
N VAL A 88 6.10 9.56 2.62
CA VAL A 88 6.05 10.76 1.76
C VAL A 88 7.31 11.60 1.96
N ASN A 89 7.66 11.90 3.22
CA ASN A 89 8.83 12.69 3.56
C ASN A 89 10.13 12.00 3.13
N GLY A 90 10.23 10.68 3.34
CA GLY A 90 11.38 9.89 2.94
C GLY A 90 11.63 9.96 1.43
N ILE A 91 10.58 9.79 0.61
CA ILE A 91 10.68 9.88 -0.85
C ILE A 91 11.09 11.28 -1.33
N ILE A 92 10.56 12.33 -0.71
CA ILE A 92 10.93 13.72 -1.04
C ILE A 92 12.42 13.93 -0.76
N LEU A 93 12.90 13.48 0.40
CA LEU A 93 14.31 13.60 0.79
C LEU A 93 15.23 12.76 -0.11
N VAL A 94 14.83 11.55 -0.52
CA VAL A 94 15.59 10.74 -1.49
C VAL A 94 15.74 11.48 -2.82
N VAL A 95 14.68 12.13 -3.31
CA VAL A 95 14.75 12.89 -4.56
C VAL A 95 15.61 14.14 -4.41
N ILE A 96 15.46 14.90 -3.33
CA ILE A 96 16.31 16.07 -3.07
C ILE A 96 17.78 15.66 -3.01
N GLY A 97 18.10 14.61 -2.26
CA GLY A 97 19.45 14.07 -2.16
C GLY A 97 20.01 13.66 -3.52
N THR A 98 19.21 12.95 -4.32
CA THR A 98 19.59 12.53 -5.67
C THR A 98 19.84 13.73 -6.59
N VAL A 99 18.97 14.74 -6.57
CA VAL A 99 19.12 15.96 -7.38
C VAL A 99 20.40 16.70 -6.99
N LEU A 100 20.72 16.80 -5.69
CA LEU A 100 21.96 17.42 -5.24
C LEU A 100 23.20 16.64 -5.73
N VAL A 101 23.16 15.31 -5.71
CA VAL A 101 24.24 14.47 -6.28
C VAL A 101 24.37 14.67 -7.79
N LEU A 102 23.26 14.83 -8.53
CA LEU A 102 23.31 15.13 -9.96
C LEU A 102 23.87 16.53 -10.24
N ILE A 103 23.53 17.52 -9.42
CA ILE A 103 24.10 18.87 -9.51
C ILE A 103 25.61 18.81 -9.26
N ASP A 104 26.04 18.10 -8.23
CA ASP A 104 27.47 17.88 -7.95
C ASP A 104 28.20 17.25 -9.15
N LEU A 105 27.61 16.23 -9.78
CA LEU A 105 28.17 15.64 -11.01
C LEU A 105 28.37 16.69 -12.12
N MET A 106 27.47 17.66 -12.27
CA MET A 106 27.64 18.75 -13.24
C MET A 106 28.80 19.69 -12.89
N PHE A 107 29.06 19.93 -11.61
CA PHE A 107 30.21 20.73 -11.15
C PHE A 107 31.54 19.98 -11.30
N ILE A 108 31.54 18.66 -11.10
CA ILE A 108 32.73 17.81 -11.24
C ILE A 108 32.99 17.44 -12.71
N ALA A 109 31.99 17.49 -13.60
CA ALA A 109 32.13 17.09 -15.00
C ALA A 109 33.26 17.80 -15.77
N PRO A 110 33.48 19.14 -15.66
CA PRO A 110 34.61 19.80 -16.32
C PRO A 110 35.97 19.30 -15.85
N PHE A 111 36.08 18.94 -14.56
CA PHE A 111 37.28 18.35 -13.99
C PHE A 111 37.52 16.94 -14.57
N ILE A 112 36.48 16.09 -14.57
CA ILE A 112 36.54 14.75 -15.20
C ILE A 112 36.91 14.87 -16.68
N PHE A 113 36.35 15.84 -17.40
CA PHE A 113 36.65 16.08 -18.81
C PHE A 113 38.09 16.56 -19.03
N SER A 114 38.60 17.46 -18.19
CA SER A 114 39.99 17.87 -18.23
C SER A 114 40.92 16.68 -18.02
N LEU A 115 40.61 15.80 -17.06
CA LEU A 115 41.39 14.60 -16.76
C LEU A 115 41.43 13.61 -17.94
N LEU A 116 40.37 13.57 -18.76
CA LEU A 116 40.30 12.74 -19.96
C LEU A 116 41.19 13.26 -21.11
N ILE A 117 41.36 14.57 -21.22
CA ILE A 117 42.11 15.19 -22.33
C ILE A 117 43.59 15.36 -21.96
N SER A 118 43.90 15.57 -20.69
CA SER A 118 45.28 15.74 -20.22
C SER A 118 45.99 14.40 -20.10
N SER A 119 47.09 14.22 -20.84
CA SER A 119 47.97 13.04 -20.75
C SER A 119 48.78 12.97 -19.45
N THR A 120 48.74 14.01 -18.61
CA THR A 120 49.40 14.03 -17.29
C THR A 120 48.45 14.60 -16.23
N PRO A 121 47.94 13.79 -15.28
CA PRO A 121 47.13 14.29 -14.19
C PRO A 121 48.01 15.10 -13.24
N SER A 122 47.89 16.43 -13.27
CA SER A 122 48.56 17.29 -12.28
C SER A 122 47.73 17.33 -10.99
N ILE A 123 48.34 16.98 -9.86
CA ILE A 123 47.68 16.95 -8.53
C ILE A 123 47.12 18.33 -8.14
N SER A 124 47.70 19.42 -8.67
CA SER A 124 47.21 20.79 -8.51
C SER A 124 45.79 21.01 -9.05
N SER A 125 45.31 20.17 -9.97
CA SER A 125 43.93 20.22 -10.48
C SER A 125 42.88 19.71 -9.49
N LEU A 126 43.26 18.85 -8.52
CA LEU A 126 42.37 18.39 -7.45
C LEU A 126 42.05 19.49 -6.43
N ALA A 127 42.90 20.51 -6.32
CA ALA A 127 42.71 21.65 -5.42
C ALA A 127 41.88 22.79 -6.05
N SER A 128 41.36 22.60 -7.26
CA SER A 128 40.48 23.59 -7.87
C SER A 128 39.23 23.78 -7.01
N SER A 129 38.79 25.03 -6.86
CA SER A 129 37.61 25.40 -6.06
C SER A 129 36.35 24.64 -6.46
N SER A 130 36.27 24.17 -7.70
CA SER A 130 35.19 23.34 -8.23
C SER A 130 35.12 21.95 -7.59
N VAL A 131 36.27 21.30 -7.36
CA VAL A 131 36.31 19.96 -6.73
C VAL A 131 35.95 20.06 -5.25
N ILE A 132 36.49 21.07 -4.55
CA ILE A 132 36.20 21.29 -3.13
C ILE A 132 34.72 21.67 -2.92
N GLY A 133 34.19 22.58 -3.75
CA GLY A 133 32.79 22.97 -3.71
C GLY A 133 31.83 21.81 -4.01
N GLY A 134 32.15 21.00 -5.03
CA GLY A 134 31.38 19.81 -5.37
C GLY A 134 31.34 18.79 -4.22
N SER A 135 32.51 18.49 -3.63
CA SER A 135 32.63 17.55 -2.50
C SER A 135 31.67 17.86 -1.35
N ILE A 136 31.45 19.14 -1.03
CA ILE A 136 30.53 19.56 0.03
C ILE A 136 29.07 19.28 -0.37
N ILE A 137 28.69 19.61 -1.61
CA ILE A 137 27.34 19.35 -2.13
C ILE A 137 27.07 17.85 -2.16
N PHE A 138 28.05 17.04 -2.57
CA PHE A 138 27.97 15.58 -2.54
C PHE A 138 27.69 15.04 -1.14
N ILE A 139 28.44 15.50 -0.13
CA ILE A 139 28.25 15.07 1.26
C ILE A 139 26.86 15.46 1.77
N ILE A 140 26.43 16.70 1.53
CA ILE A 140 25.09 17.17 1.95
C ILE A 140 23.98 16.36 1.26
N GLY A 141 24.07 16.19 -0.05
CA GLY A 141 23.12 15.40 -0.84
C GLY A 141 23.07 13.94 -0.39
N GLY A 142 24.24 13.35 -0.11
CA GLY A 142 24.38 12.00 0.41
C GLY A 142 23.73 11.82 1.78
N ILE A 143 23.94 12.74 2.72
CA ILE A 143 23.32 12.71 4.05
C ILE A 143 21.79 12.86 3.95
N ILE A 144 21.31 13.82 3.16
CA ILE A 144 19.87 14.03 2.95
C ILE A 144 19.23 12.79 2.32
N GLY A 145 19.86 12.22 1.29
CA GLY A 145 19.42 11.00 0.64
C GLY A 145 19.38 9.81 1.60
N LEU A 146 20.42 9.65 2.44
CA LEU A 146 20.49 8.61 3.47
C LEU A 146 19.33 8.72 4.46
N ILE A 147 19.08 9.91 5.00
CA ILE A 147 17.95 10.15 5.90
C ILE A 147 16.63 9.81 5.20
N GLY A 148 16.49 10.21 3.92
CA GLY A 148 15.33 9.88 3.11
C GLY A 148 15.09 8.38 2.96
N TYR A 149 16.13 7.60 2.65
CA TYR A 149 16.04 6.15 2.55
C TYR A 149 15.69 5.49 3.89
N VAL A 150 16.28 5.94 4.99
CA VAL A 150 15.96 5.43 6.33
C VAL A 150 14.47 5.63 6.65
N LEU A 151 13.93 6.84 6.42
CA LEU A 151 12.51 7.12 6.61
C LEU A 151 11.62 6.28 5.70
N LEU A 152 12.04 6.08 4.45
CA LEU A 152 11.33 5.24 3.50
C LEU A 152 11.24 3.78 3.96
N PHE A 153 12.33 3.21 4.47
CA PHE A 153 12.35 1.85 4.99
C PHE A 153 11.52 1.71 6.27
N ILE A 154 11.57 2.69 7.17
CA ILE A 154 10.69 2.77 8.34
C ILE A 154 9.22 2.80 7.91
N ALA A 155 8.87 3.57 6.88
CA ALA A 155 7.51 3.62 6.36
C ALA A 155 7.04 2.27 5.81
N PHE A 156 7.92 1.51 5.15
CA PHE A 156 7.60 0.14 4.76
C PHE A 156 7.42 -0.79 5.97
N MET A 157 8.28 -0.69 6.97
CA MET A 157 8.12 -1.46 8.21
C MET A 157 6.77 -1.18 8.88
N LYS A 158 6.41 0.10 9.03
CA LYS A 158 5.10 0.56 9.53
C LYS A 158 3.95 0.05 8.67
N THR A 159 4.09 0.09 7.33
CA THR A 159 3.09 -0.48 6.41
C THR A 159 2.87 -1.96 6.70
N GLY A 160 3.96 -2.73 6.88
CA GLY A 160 3.85 -4.14 7.27
C GLY A 160 3.16 -4.36 8.61
N GLU A 161 3.35 -3.47 9.58
CA GLU A 161 2.66 -3.53 10.88
C GLU A 161 1.17 -3.21 10.77
N ILE A 162 0.81 -2.12 10.08
CA ILE A 162 -0.58 -1.69 9.86
C ILE A 162 -1.39 -2.81 9.21
N TYR A 163 -0.82 -3.48 8.20
CA TYR A 163 -1.49 -4.52 7.44
C TYR A 163 -1.18 -5.94 7.92
N ARG A 164 -0.50 -6.09 9.08
CA ARG A 164 -0.11 -7.38 9.67
C ARG A 164 0.57 -8.32 8.67
N ASN A 165 1.44 -7.78 7.81
CA ASN A 165 2.17 -8.53 6.80
C ASN A 165 3.66 -8.57 7.13
N SER A 166 4.14 -9.76 7.52
CA SER A 166 5.54 -9.99 7.88
C SER A 166 6.50 -9.77 6.72
N ASN A 167 6.09 -10.02 5.47
CA ASN A 167 6.96 -9.84 4.31
C ASN A 167 7.24 -8.36 4.02
N VAL A 168 6.23 -7.50 4.11
CA VAL A 168 6.44 -6.05 3.98
C VAL A 168 7.29 -5.53 5.13
N LYS A 169 7.01 -5.95 6.37
CA LYS A 169 7.77 -5.52 7.55
C LYS A 169 9.23 -5.95 7.48
N ASN A 170 9.48 -7.24 7.30
CA ASN A 170 10.83 -7.80 7.23
C ASN A 170 11.56 -7.33 5.97
N GLY A 171 10.85 -7.15 4.86
CA GLY A 171 11.42 -6.58 3.64
C GLY A 171 11.94 -5.15 3.84
N GLY A 172 11.19 -4.30 4.58
CA GLY A 172 11.67 -2.98 4.99
C GLY A 172 12.93 -3.04 5.85
N LEU A 173 12.97 -3.93 6.83
CA LEU A 173 14.14 -4.13 7.69
C LEU A 173 15.37 -4.64 6.91
N ILE A 174 15.18 -5.64 6.04
CA ILE A 174 16.24 -6.20 5.19
C ILE A 174 16.78 -5.14 4.23
N ALA A 175 15.89 -4.34 3.62
CA ALA A 175 16.32 -3.26 2.74
C ALA A 175 17.12 -2.19 3.47
N LEU A 176 16.75 -1.84 4.71
CA LEU A 176 17.52 -0.94 5.57
C LEU A 176 18.91 -1.50 5.88
N ILE A 177 18.99 -2.77 6.32
CA ILE A 177 20.28 -3.43 6.62
C ILE A 177 21.14 -3.48 5.36
N GLY A 178 20.57 -3.87 4.23
CA GLY A 178 21.26 -3.92 2.94
C GLY A 178 21.78 -2.55 2.52
N TYR A 179 21.00 -1.50 2.73
CA TYR A 179 21.40 -0.14 2.39
C TYR A 179 22.58 0.33 3.25
N ILE A 180 22.53 0.09 4.56
CA ILE A 180 23.68 0.38 5.45
C ILE A 180 24.90 -0.44 5.04
N LEU A 181 24.72 -1.72 4.71
CA LEU A 181 25.79 -2.60 4.26
C LEU A 181 26.39 -2.13 2.92
N SER A 182 25.60 -1.54 2.03
CA SER A 182 26.09 -1.04 0.73
C SER A 182 27.10 0.10 0.86
N ILE A 183 27.09 0.81 2.00
CA ILE A 183 28.09 1.85 2.29
C ILE A 183 29.48 1.22 2.52
N ILE A 184 29.52 0.00 3.08
CA ILE A 184 30.77 -0.72 3.41
C ILE A 184 31.16 -1.67 2.29
N ILE A 185 30.21 -2.49 1.82
CA ILE A 185 30.40 -3.51 0.79
C ILE A 185 29.30 -3.37 -0.26
N SER A 186 29.53 -2.46 -1.21
CA SER A 186 28.54 -2.01 -2.21
C SER A 186 27.78 -3.15 -2.88
N LEU A 187 28.48 -4.16 -3.41
CA LEU A 187 27.82 -5.24 -4.17
C LEU A 187 26.92 -6.12 -3.28
N ILE A 188 27.40 -6.53 -2.11
CA ILE A 188 26.62 -7.36 -1.18
C ILE A 188 25.41 -6.57 -0.68
N GLY A 189 25.62 -5.31 -0.30
CA GLY A 189 24.54 -4.43 0.15
C GLY A 189 23.44 -4.27 -0.90
N LEU A 190 23.79 -3.99 -2.17
CA LEU A 190 22.82 -3.87 -3.27
C LEU A 190 21.97 -5.13 -3.46
N ILE A 191 22.57 -6.31 -3.36
CA ILE A 191 21.85 -7.60 -3.46
C ILE A 191 20.86 -7.75 -2.30
N VAL A 192 21.28 -7.41 -1.08
CA VAL A 192 20.40 -7.48 0.10
C VAL A 192 19.25 -6.47 0.00
N VAL A 193 19.51 -5.26 -0.51
CA VAL A 193 18.48 -4.25 -0.80
C VAL A 193 17.46 -4.78 -1.82
N LEU A 194 17.93 -5.41 -2.89
CA LEU A 194 17.05 -6.02 -3.91
C LEU A 194 16.14 -7.10 -3.30
N ILE A 195 16.69 -7.97 -2.45
CA ILE A 195 15.90 -8.99 -1.73
C ILE A 195 14.84 -8.33 -0.84
N GLY A 196 15.21 -7.29 -0.10
CA GLY A 196 14.27 -6.53 0.74
C GLY A 196 13.12 -5.93 -0.06
N PHE A 197 13.40 -5.28 -1.19
CA PHE A 197 12.38 -4.73 -2.07
C PHE A 197 11.49 -5.80 -2.72
N TYR A 198 12.05 -6.95 -3.09
CA TYR A 198 11.25 -8.08 -3.58
C TYR A 198 10.25 -8.58 -2.53
N MET A 199 10.66 -8.67 -1.26
CA MET A 199 9.77 -9.02 -0.15
C MET A 199 8.68 -7.97 0.07
N ILE A 200 9.02 -6.68 0.00
CA ILE A 200 8.04 -5.59 0.05
C ILE A 200 7.04 -5.71 -1.09
N TYR A 201 7.50 -5.93 -2.32
CA TYR A 201 6.64 -6.03 -3.51
C TYR A 201 5.64 -7.19 -3.42
N SER A 202 6.14 -8.38 -3.07
CA SER A 202 5.32 -9.57 -2.89
C SER A 202 4.37 -9.45 -1.71
N GLY A 203 4.85 -8.88 -0.59
CA GLY A 203 4.06 -8.59 0.60
C GLY A 203 2.91 -7.61 0.31
N LEU A 204 3.18 -6.51 -0.37
CA LEU A 204 2.13 -5.56 -0.79
C LEU A 204 1.11 -6.21 -1.72
N GLY A 205 1.55 -7.08 -2.63
CA GLY A 205 0.65 -7.87 -3.47
C GLY A 205 -0.29 -8.76 -2.64
N SER A 206 0.24 -9.42 -1.61
CA SER A 206 -0.57 -10.20 -0.68
C SER A 206 -1.56 -9.32 0.10
N VAL A 207 -1.14 -8.16 0.59
CA VAL A 207 -2.02 -7.23 1.32
C VAL A 207 -3.18 -6.77 0.43
N ILE A 208 -2.87 -6.32 -0.79
CA ILE A 208 -3.88 -5.90 -1.77
C ILE A 208 -4.87 -7.03 -2.02
N ASN A 209 -4.39 -8.25 -2.29
CA ASN A 209 -5.25 -9.40 -2.53
C ASN A 209 -6.13 -9.73 -1.31
N THR A 210 -5.61 -9.61 -0.09
CA THR A 210 -6.39 -9.83 1.13
C THR A 210 -7.49 -8.77 1.27
N ILE A 211 -7.17 -7.48 1.10
CA ILE A 211 -8.16 -6.40 1.21
C ILE A 211 -9.20 -6.48 0.09
N SER A 212 -8.79 -6.81 -1.14
CA SER A 212 -9.72 -7.02 -2.27
C SER A 212 -10.56 -8.28 -2.09
N LYS A 213 -10.02 -9.36 -1.51
CA LYS A 213 -10.83 -10.52 -1.13
C LYS A 213 -11.78 -10.22 0.02
N SER A 214 -11.41 -9.35 0.96
CA SER A 214 -12.34 -8.81 1.94
C SER A 214 -13.44 -7.93 1.31
N GLN A 215 -13.22 -7.35 0.13
CA GLN A 215 -14.30 -6.75 -0.68
C GLN A 215 -15.17 -7.81 -1.36
N ALA A 216 -14.58 -8.92 -1.83
CA ALA A 216 -15.32 -10.07 -2.38
C ALA A 216 -16.03 -10.91 -1.30
N ILE A 217 -15.69 -10.69 -0.02
CA ILE A 217 -16.38 -11.16 1.17
C ILE A 217 -16.96 -9.95 1.92
N GLN A 218 -17.52 -8.97 1.21
CA GLN A 218 -18.93 -8.74 1.53
C GLN A 218 -19.62 -10.04 1.14
N PRO A 219 -20.47 -10.67 1.96
CA PRO A 219 -21.44 -11.58 1.40
C PRO A 219 -22.12 -10.75 0.31
N ASN A 220 -21.79 -11.03 -0.95
CA ASN A 220 -22.73 -10.83 -2.01
C ASN A 220 -23.95 -11.54 -1.44
N PRO A 221 -25.05 -10.86 -1.10
CA PRO A 221 -26.29 -11.60 -1.03
C PRO A 221 -26.29 -12.35 -2.34
N SER A 222 -26.28 -13.68 -2.28
CA SER A 222 -26.92 -14.45 -3.33
C SER A 222 -28.18 -13.66 -3.66
N LEU A 223 -28.20 -13.00 -4.83
CA LEU A 223 -29.40 -12.35 -5.33
C LEU A 223 -30.50 -13.36 -5.06
N PRO A 224 -31.48 -13.04 -4.21
CA PRO A 224 -32.53 -14.00 -3.95
C PRO A 224 -33.06 -14.40 -5.32
N SER A 225 -33.02 -15.69 -5.64
CA SER A 225 -33.68 -16.22 -6.84
C SER A 225 -35.20 -15.95 -6.77
N THR A 226 -35.67 -15.53 -5.60
CA THR A 226 -37.02 -15.11 -5.29
C THR A 226 -37.19 -13.58 -5.42
N PRO A 227 -38.36 -13.08 -5.87
CA PRO A 227 -38.63 -11.65 -6.03
C PRO A 227 -38.47 -10.80 -4.75
N ILE A 228 -38.51 -11.46 -3.58
CA ILE A 228 -38.29 -10.88 -2.26
C ILE A 228 -37.44 -11.88 -1.47
N GLY A 229 -36.40 -11.40 -0.78
CA GLY A 229 -35.55 -12.28 0.02
C GLY A 229 -34.58 -11.54 0.93
N GLN A 230 -34.09 -12.25 1.95
CA GLN A 230 -33.10 -11.70 2.86
C GLN A 230 -31.72 -11.62 2.21
N VAL A 231 -31.01 -10.57 2.58
CA VAL A 231 -29.63 -10.30 2.19
C VAL A 231 -28.73 -10.52 3.41
N GLY A 232 -27.94 -11.59 3.36
CA GLY A 232 -27.06 -11.98 4.47
C GLY A 232 -27.83 -12.47 5.70
N VAL A 233 -27.20 -12.37 6.87
CA VAL A 233 -27.78 -12.75 8.17
C VAL A 233 -27.95 -11.49 9.00
N GLY A 234 -29.13 -11.32 9.61
CA GLY A 234 -29.42 -10.17 10.43
C GLY A 234 -28.89 -10.30 11.85
N LYS A 235 -29.10 -9.26 12.66
CA LYS A 235 -28.70 -9.21 14.06
C LYS A 235 -29.94 -9.12 14.94
N LEU A 236 -29.94 -9.83 16.07
CA LEU A 236 -30.96 -9.74 17.11
C LEU A 236 -30.29 -9.36 18.42
N TYR A 237 -30.57 -8.17 18.92
CA TYR A 237 -29.96 -7.63 20.13
C TYR A 237 -30.74 -8.06 21.39
N SER A 238 -30.06 -8.09 22.54
CA SER A 238 -30.66 -8.40 23.85
C SER A 238 -31.82 -7.49 24.23
N ASN A 239 -31.81 -6.24 23.76
CA ASN A 239 -32.83 -5.22 24.02
C ASN A 239 -34.13 -5.39 23.20
N GLY A 240 -34.26 -6.46 22.41
CA GLY A 240 -35.47 -6.73 21.65
C GLY A 240 -35.49 -6.19 20.23
N ILE A 241 -34.40 -5.56 19.78
CA ILE A 241 -34.31 -5.00 18.43
C ILE A 241 -33.67 -6.02 17.49
N ALA A 242 -34.30 -6.29 16.36
CA ALA A 242 -33.71 -7.02 15.26
C ALA A 242 -33.41 -6.08 14.08
N GLU A 243 -32.26 -6.26 13.44
CA GLU A 243 -31.85 -5.52 12.25
C GLU A 243 -31.58 -6.49 11.12
N VAL A 244 -32.35 -6.37 10.03
CA VAL A 244 -32.23 -7.24 8.86
C VAL A 244 -32.23 -6.44 7.57
N THR A 245 -31.54 -6.96 6.55
CA THR A 245 -31.54 -6.39 5.21
C THR A 245 -32.36 -7.27 4.29
N ILE A 246 -33.33 -6.68 3.59
CA ILE A 246 -34.25 -7.38 2.67
C ILE A 246 -34.14 -6.75 1.29
N TYR A 247 -34.00 -7.58 0.27
CA TYR A 247 -34.14 -7.19 -1.12
C TYR A 247 -35.58 -7.40 -1.59
N SER A 248 -36.16 -6.43 -2.29
CA SER A 248 -37.51 -6.51 -2.86
C SER A 248 -37.55 -5.94 -4.28
N GLN A 249 -38.26 -6.64 -5.18
CA GLN A 249 -38.62 -6.14 -6.51
C GLN A 249 -39.98 -5.44 -6.56
N TYR A 250 -40.67 -5.31 -5.42
CA TYR A 250 -41.97 -4.65 -5.30
C TYR A 250 -42.00 -3.69 -4.11
N GLN A 251 -42.90 -2.71 -4.16
CA GLN A 251 -43.21 -1.88 -2.99
C GLN A 251 -44.29 -2.59 -2.15
N LEU A 252 -43.96 -3.00 -0.93
CA LEU A 252 -44.83 -3.82 -0.08
C LEU A 252 -44.77 -3.37 1.38
N GLY A 253 -45.88 -3.46 2.09
CA GLY A 253 -45.91 -3.22 3.54
C GLY A 253 -45.49 -4.47 4.32
N ILE A 254 -44.82 -4.27 5.46
CA ILE A 254 -44.57 -5.29 6.46
C ILE A 254 -45.59 -5.08 7.57
N LEU A 255 -46.50 -6.05 7.76
CA LEU A 255 -47.60 -5.97 8.71
C LEU A 255 -47.19 -6.39 10.11
N SER A 256 -46.40 -7.47 10.21
CA SER A 256 -45.97 -8.03 11.49
C SER A 256 -44.69 -8.86 11.35
N ALA A 257 -44.05 -9.09 12.48
CA ALA A 257 -42.89 -9.95 12.65
C ALA A 257 -43.08 -10.88 13.85
N THR A 258 -42.81 -12.16 13.68
CA THR A 258 -42.92 -13.19 14.73
C THR A 258 -41.63 -13.99 14.82
N ILE A 259 -41.10 -14.22 16.01
CA ILE A 259 -39.96 -15.16 16.17
C ILE A 259 -40.50 -16.60 16.10
N LEU A 260 -39.95 -17.45 15.24
CA LEU A 260 -40.37 -18.84 15.19
C LEU A 260 -39.84 -19.61 16.41
N GLY A 261 -40.71 -20.41 17.04
CA GLY A 261 -40.37 -21.17 18.24
C GLY A 261 -40.41 -20.36 19.55
N ALA A 262 -40.64 -19.04 19.47
CA ALA A 262 -40.85 -18.19 20.63
C ALA A 262 -42.00 -17.24 20.33
N ASN A 263 -43.09 -17.25 21.09
CA ASN A 263 -44.33 -16.51 20.80
C ASN A 263 -44.22 -14.97 20.92
N TYR A 264 -43.16 -14.38 20.39
CA TYR A 264 -42.91 -12.94 20.33
C TYR A 264 -43.39 -12.41 18.98
N LEU A 265 -44.44 -11.59 19.04
CA LEU A 265 -45.05 -10.92 17.90
C LEU A 265 -44.91 -9.41 18.06
N THR A 266 -44.58 -8.70 16.98
CA THR A 266 -44.58 -7.24 16.94
C THR A 266 -45.04 -6.71 15.58
N SER A 267 -45.60 -5.50 15.60
CA SER A 267 -45.86 -4.66 14.41
C SER A 267 -45.02 -3.40 14.41
N ASP A 268 -44.15 -3.21 15.42
CA ASP A 268 -43.24 -2.08 15.51
C ASP A 268 -42.01 -2.32 14.61
N ILE A 269 -42.13 -1.88 13.36
CA ILE A 269 -41.15 -2.12 12.30
C ILE A 269 -40.86 -0.80 11.60
N THR A 270 -39.58 -0.43 11.49
CA THR A 270 -39.15 0.82 10.88
C THR A 270 -38.02 0.58 9.86
N PRO A 271 -38.21 0.95 8.58
CA PRO A 271 -39.49 1.30 7.94
C PRO A 271 -40.43 0.09 7.84
N ASN A 272 -41.74 0.32 7.87
CA ASN A 272 -42.77 -0.72 7.66
C ASN A 272 -43.15 -0.90 6.18
N GLN A 273 -42.43 -0.25 5.26
CA GLN A 273 -42.59 -0.41 3.82
C GLN A 273 -41.24 -0.77 3.18
N LEU A 274 -41.25 -1.83 2.39
CA LEU A 274 -40.16 -2.21 1.51
C LEU A 274 -40.26 -1.39 0.22
N SER A 275 -39.16 -0.74 -0.15
CA SER A 275 -38.97 -0.08 -1.44
C SER A 275 -38.27 -1.03 -2.42
N LEU A 276 -38.27 -0.68 -3.70
CA LEU A 276 -37.49 -1.40 -4.72
C LEU A 276 -35.99 -1.39 -4.35
N GLY A 277 -35.37 -2.57 -4.37
CA GLY A 277 -33.97 -2.75 -4.02
C GLY A 277 -33.76 -3.18 -2.56
N TYR A 278 -32.70 -2.67 -1.94
CA TYR A 278 -32.25 -3.05 -0.59
C TYR A 278 -32.90 -2.20 0.49
N ASN A 279 -33.48 -2.85 1.48
CA ASN A 279 -34.16 -2.23 2.61
C ASN A 279 -33.53 -2.72 3.91
N VAL A 280 -33.02 -1.80 4.72
CA VAL A 280 -32.59 -2.09 6.08
C VAL A 280 -33.78 -1.83 7.00
N ILE A 281 -34.29 -2.87 7.64
CA ILE A 281 -35.43 -2.77 8.54
C ILE A 281 -35.01 -3.05 9.97
N LYS A 282 -35.59 -2.29 10.90
CA LYS A 282 -35.47 -2.49 12.34
C LYS A 282 -36.82 -2.97 12.87
N ILE A 283 -36.81 -4.09 13.58
CA ILE A 283 -37.99 -4.72 14.17
C ILE A 283 -37.82 -4.65 15.68
N ASN A 284 -38.77 -4.04 16.39
CA ASN A 284 -38.71 -3.88 17.83
C ASN A 284 -39.76 -4.77 18.50
N PHE A 285 -39.32 -5.83 19.18
CA PHE A 285 -40.20 -6.73 19.92
C PHE A 285 -40.64 -6.19 21.28
N LYS A 286 -40.13 -5.01 21.70
CA LYS A 286 -40.48 -4.33 22.97
C LYS A 286 -40.30 -5.19 24.22
N THR A 287 -39.38 -6.16 24.15
CA THR A 287 -39.06 -7.06 25.25
C THR A 287 -37.58 -7.38 25.20
N SER A 288 -36.98 -7.65 26.36
CA SER A 288 -35.61 -8.14 26.41
C SER A 288 -35.59 -9.65 26.23
N PHE A 289 -34.60 -10.16 25.51
CA PHE A 289 -34.44 -11.59 25.27
C PHE A 289 -33.32 -12.16 26.14
N MET A 290 -33.52 -13.38 26.64
CA MET A 290 -32.49 -14.22 27.25
C MET A 290 -32.19 -15.41 26.35
N PHE A 291 -31.76 -15.12 25.13
CA PHE A 291 -31.39 -16.12 24.14
C PHE A 291 -29.93 -16.53 24.28
N VAL A 292 -29.54 -17.61 23.60
CA VAL A 292 -28.15 -18.09 23.64
C VAL A 292 -27.33 -17.30 22.63
N ALA A 293 -26.29 -16.62 23.10
CA ALA A 293 -25.40 -15.81 22.27
C ALA A 293 -24.81 -16.63 21.11
N GLY A 294 -24.86 -16.09 19.90
CA GLY A 294 -24.33 -16.74 18.69
C GLY A 294 -25.29 -17.71 17.99
N ASN A 295 -26.43 -18.07 18.60
CA ASN A 295 -27.43 -18.90 17.94
C ASN A 295 -28.22 -18.12 16.88
N ILE A 296 -28.64 -18.85 15.83
CA ILE A 296 -29.49 -18.33 14.77
C ILE A 296 -30.95 -18.54 15.15
N TYR A 297 -31.73 -17.46 15.10
CA TYR A 297 -33.17 -17.44 15.27
C TYR A 297 -33.82 -17.06 13.95
N VAL A 298 -35.04 -17.53 13.70
CA VAL A 298 -35.80 -17.20 12.49
C VAL A 298 -36.94 -16.27 12.85
N ILE A 299 -37.01 -15.12 12.20
CA ILE A 299 -38.14 -14.20 12.26
C ILE A 299 -38.98 -14.42 11.01
N GLN A 300 -40.27 -14.68 11.18
CA GLN A 300 -41.25 -14.71 10.11
C GLN A 300 -41.91 -13.34 9.99
N LEU A 301 -41.76 -12.71 8.83
CA LEU A 301 -42.43 -11.46 8.47
C LEU A 301 -43.71 -11.77 7.70
N THR A 302 -44.79 -11.05 8.02
CA THR A 302 -46.05 -11.11 7.26
C THR A 302 -46.16 -9.85 6.40
N LEU A 303 -46.28 -10.03 5.09
CA LEU A 303 -46.31 -8.94 4.11
C LEU A 303 -47.76 -8.56 3.73
N SER A 304 -47.95 -7.34 3.22
CA SER A 304 -49.26 -6.80 2.85
C SER A 304 -49.95 -7.54 1.69
N ASN A 305 -49.21 -8.35 0.93
CA ASN A 305 -49.73 -9.21 -0.14
C ASN A 305 -50.14 -10.61 0.36
N GLY A 306 -50.10 -10.86 1.67
CA GLY A 306 -50.44 -12.14 2.28
C GLY A 306 -49.30 -13.17 2.26
N GLN A 307 -48.14 -12.85 1.70
CA GLN A 307 -46.96 -13.73 1.75
C GLN A 307 -46.25 -13.63 3.10
N THR A 308 -45.54 -14.69 3.47
CA THR A 308 -44.63 -14.70 4.61
C THR A 308 -43.18 -14.81 4.12
N LEU A 309 -42.28 -14.10 4.81
CA LEU A 309 -40.83 -14.13 4.54
C LEU A 309 -40.09 -14.52 5.82
N ASN A 310 -39.36 -15.62 5.77
CA ASN A 310 -38.52 -16.06 6.89
C ASN A 310 -37.13 -15.43 6.76
N VAL A 311 -36.69 -14.71 7.79
CA VAL A 311 -35.37 -14.08 7.86
C VAL A 311 -34.59 -14.64 9.05
N SER A 312 -33.32 -14.98 8.83
CA SER A 312 -32.41 -15.52 9.83
C SER A 312 -31.63 -14.41 10.52
N VAL A 313 -31.56 -14.44 11.84
CA VAL A 313 -30.85 -13.46 12.67
C VAL A 313 -29.95 -14.16 13.68
N VAL A 314 -28.75 -13.62 13.90
CA VAL A 314 -27.85 -14.10 14.96
C VAL A 314 -28.08 -13.28 16.22
N TYR A 315 -28.30 -13.96 17.35
CA TYR A 315 -28.48 -13.30 18.63
C TYR A 315 -27.15 -12.77 19.19
N GLN A 316 -27.13 -11.49 19.57
CA GLN A 316 -26.01 -10.77 20.14
C GLN A 316 -26.46 -10.13 21.47
N PRO A 317 -25.85 -10.52 22.61
CA PRO A 317 -26.19 -9.95 23.90
C PRO A 317 -25.84 -8.47 24.01
#